data_AF-A0AAW6KFY6-F1
#
_entry.id   AF-A0AAW6KFY6-F1
#
_cell.length_a   1.000
_cell.length_b   1.000
_cell.length_c   1.000
_cell.angle_alpha   90.00
_cell.angle_beta   90.00
_cell.angle_gamma   90.00
#
_symmetry.space_group_name_H-M   'P 1'
#
loop_
_entity.id
_entity.type
_entity.pdbx_description
1 polymer ?
#
loop_
_entity_poly.entity_id
_entity_poly.type
_entity_poly.pdbx_seq_one_letter_code
_entity_poly.pdbx_strand_id
1 'polypeptide(L)' 'MNYTQTARDVLQHVGGKENIAHLEHCSTRLRFTLIDQNKANVPALEKTPGV' A
#
# COMPACT_ATOMS: atom_id res chain seq x y z
N MET A 1 11.46 7.47 -11.21
CA MET A 1 10.49 7.15 -10.13
C MET A 1 11.27 6.73 -8.90
N ASN A 2 10.97 7.30 -7.73
CA ASN A 2 11.60 6.89 -6.48
C ASN A 2 10.72 5.84 -5.80
N TYR A 3 10.95 4.56 -6.12
CA TYR A 3 10.16 3.45 -5.60
C TYR A 3 10.22 3.33 -4.08
N THR A 4 11.32 3.74 -3.45
CA THR A 4 11.44 3.77 -1.99
C THR A 4 10.45 4.76 -1.38
N GLN A 5 10.28 5.93 -2.03
CA GLN A 5 9.30 6.92 -1.60
C GLN A 5 7.87 6.41 -1.81
N THR A 6 7.55 5.92 -3.01
CA THR A 6 6.25 5.29 -3.31
C THR A 6 5.90 4.18 -2.33
N ALA A 7 6.85 3.29 -2.00
CA ALA A 7 6.62 2.20 -1.06
C ALA A 7 6.35 2.70 0.36
N ARG A 8 7.03 3.77 0.81
CA ARG A 8 6.77 4.39 2.12
C ARG A 8 5.40 5.03 2.17
N ASP A 9 5.03 5.76 1.12
CA ASP A 9 3.71 6.40 1.02
C ASP A 9 2.59 5.36 0.99
N VAL A 10 2.74 4.28 0.20
CA VAL A 10 1.81 3.15 0.19
C VAL A 10 1.70 2.52 1.58
N LEU A 11 2.82 2.25 2.25
CA LEU A 11 2.82 1.65 3.60
C LEU A 11 2.09 2.55 4.62
N GLN A 12 2.28 3.86 4.53
CA GLN A 12 1.59 4.82 5.37
C GLN A 12 0.09 4.85 5.08
N HIS A 13 -0.30 4.88 3.80
CA HIS A 13 -1.69 4.97 3.38
C HIS A 13 -2.49 3.68 3.59
N VAL A 14 -1.85 2.51 3.66
CA VAL A 14 -2.54 1.25 4.05
C VAL A 14 -2.74 1.11 5.57
N GLY A 15 -2.33 2.11 6.37
CA GLY A 15 -2.48 2.09 7.83
C GLY A 15 -1.28 1.55 8.59
N GLY A 16 -0.10 1.50 7.94
CA GLY A 16 1.15 1.04 8.54
C GLY A 16 1.39 -0.46 8.42
N LYS A 17 2.62 -0.89 8.75
CA LYS A 17 3.02 -2.31 8.72
C LYS A 17 2.15 -3.19 9.62
N GLU A 18 1.69 -2.63 10.74
CA GLU A 18 0.86 -3.34 11.71
C GLU A 18 -0.55 -3.62 11.21
N ASN A 19 -0.98 -2.97 10.12
CA ASN A 19 -2.27 -3.21 9.49
C ASN A 19 -2.21 -4.22 8.34
N ILE A 20 -1.02 -4.74 8.00
CA ILE A 20 -0.83 -5.71 6.92
C ILE A 20 -0.80 -7.12 7.50
N ALA A 21 -1.82 -7.92 7.21
CA ALA A 21 -1.86 -9.34 7.57
C ALA A 21 -1.00 -10.18 6.61
N HIS A 22 -1.04 -9.86 5.31
CA HIS A 22 -0.29 -10.59 4.29
C HIS A 22 0.07 -9.69 3.11
N LEU A 23 1.19 -10.00 2.44
CA LEU A 23 1.67 -9.32 1.25
C LEU A 23 2.08 -10.36 0.21
N GLU A 24 1.51 -10.27 -0.97
CA GLU A 24 1.89 -11.08 -2.13
C GLU A 24 2.09 -10.18 -3.36
N HIS A 25 2.92 -10.62 -4.31
CA HIS A 25 3.11 -9.89 -5.56
C HIS A 25 3.16 -10.82 -6.77
N CYS A 26 2.75 -10.29 -7.92
CA CYS A 26 2.95 -10.90 -9.23
C CYS A 26 3.68 -9.90 -10.15
N SER A 27 3.82 -10.22 -11.44
CA SER A 27 4.58 -9.38 -12.38
C SER A 27 4.04 -7.95 -12.54
N THR A 28 2.76 -7.72 -12.23
CA THR A 28 2.07 -6.44 -12.48
C THR A 28 1.26 -5.92 -11.29
N ARG A 29 1.14 -6.68 -10.19
CA ARG A 29 0.29 -6.31 -9.05
C ARG A 29 0.96 -6.64 -7.74
N LEU A 30 0.84 -5.71 -6.80
CA LEU A 30 1.15 -5.89 -5.39
C LEU A 30 -0.18 -5.96 -4.63
N ARG A 31 -0.39 -7.02 -3.85
CA ARG A 31 -1.66 -7.27 -3.16
C ARG A 31 -1.43 -7.29 -1.66
N PHE A 32 -2.16 -6.43 -0.96
CA PHE A 32 -2.14 -6.33 0.50
C PHE A 32 -3.41 -6.96 1.06
N THR A 33 -3.26 -7.91 1.98
CA THR A 33 -4.35 -8.32 2.85
C THR A 33 -4.23 -7.50 4.13
N LEU A 34 -5.26 -6.71 4.44
CA LEU A 34 -5.26 -5.81 5.59
C LEU A 34 -6.06 -6.39 6.75
N ILE A 35 -5.64 -6.07 7.97
CA ILE A 35 -6.34 -6.43 9.21
C ILE A 35 -7.60 -5.56 9.35
N ASP A 36 -7.48 -4.26 9.10
CA ASP A 36 -8.59 -3.31 9.10
C ASP A 36 -8.60 -2.48 7.82
N GLN A 37 -9.66 -2.66 7.02
CA GLN A 37 -9.84 -1.96 5.75
C GLN A 37 -10.11 -0.46 5.95
N ASN A 38 -10.67 -0.03 7.10
CA ASN A 38 -11.01 1.37 7.35
C ASN A 38 -9.77 2.25 7.56
N LYS A 39 -8.63 1.64 7.90
CA LYS A 39 -7.35 2.34 8.04
C LYS A 39 -6.66 2.58 6.69
N ALA A 40 -7.14 1.97 5.62
CA ALA A 40 -6.62 2.19 4.28
C ALA A 40 -7.24 3.43 3.64
N ASN A 41 -6.39 4.35 3.18
CA ASN A 41 -6.82 5.53 2.43
C ASN A 41 -6.68 5.27 0.93
N VAL A 42 -7.70 4.62 0.35
CA VAL A 42 -7.75 4.31 -1.09
C VAL A 42 -7.60 5.56 -1.97
N PRO A 43 -8.29 6.69 -1.71
CA PRO A 43 -8.12 7.91 -2.51
C PRO A 43 -6.70 8.49 -2.51
N ALA A 44 -5.91 8.26 -1.45
CA ALA A 44 -4.52 8.69 -1.38
C ALA A 44 -3.59 7.72 -2.12
N LEU A 45 -3.86 6.41 -2.05
CA LEU A 45 -3.13 5.39 -2.79
C LEU A 45 -3.21 5.61 -4.30
N GLU A 46 -4.40 5.91 -4.84
CA GLU A 46 -4.60 6.19 -6.27
C GLU A 46 -3.89 7.46 -6.78
N LYS A 47 -3.50 8.35 -5.86
CA LYS A 47 -2.74 9.58 -6.18
C LYS A 47 -1.24 9.39 -6.01
N THR A 48 -0.80 8.26 -5.46
CA THR A 48 0.62 8.00 -5.24
C THR A 48 1.31 7.75 -6.59
N PRO A 49 2.39 8.48 -6.93
CA PRO A 49 3.07 8.30 -8.20
C PRO A 49 3.59 6.86 -8.38
N GLY A 50 3.07 6.16 -9.40
CA GLY A 50 3.47 4.79 -9.75
C GLY A 50 2.58 3.68 -9.19
N VAL A 51 1.42 4.03 -8.61
CA VAL A 51 0.35 3.11 -8.17
C VAL A 51 -0.82 3.17 -9.15
#